data_AF-A0AB37WZ53-F1
#
_entry.id   AF-A0AB37WZ53-F1
#
_cell.length_a   1.000
_cell.length_b   1.000
_cell.length_c   1.000
_cell.angle_alpha   90.00
_cell.angle_beta   90.00
_cell.angle_gamma   90.00
#
_symmetry.space_group_name_H-M   'P 1'
#
loop_
_entity.id
_entity.type
_entity.pdbx_description
1 polymer ?
#
loop_
_entity_poly.entity_id
_entity_poly.type
_entity_poly.pdbx_seq_one_letter_code
_entity_poly.pdbx_strand_id
1 'polypeptide(L)'
;MMMLWAWAGVPLGVYNIAEGYNIALRIQPQILTILSLVTWIQCYYYEKSWSVVRSLAVVIPVACLMGGIQAGLIFAIEHAKAEGLHWPSILMAVASATLLAAGVMRHYWDIYVHRTVRGISFIFVGIDALGDLFSLVSVVFQPRLDILGLVIYGTELVLWIGIFVCGAYYNLPTWYAAKKKEERSNPGVSESDGGAVVASGIALHGLPSSTSVFRTPSGEIEAARQRSVSSVRSAGLEHLPRRV
;
A
#
# COMPACT_ATOMS: atom_id res chain seq x y z
N MET A 1 13.34 -5.25 7.03
CA MET A 1 13.14 -4.97 5.59
C MET A 1 13.35 -3.49 5.30
N MET A 2 12.53 -2.61 5.87
CA MET A 2 12.58 -1.16 5.61
C MET A 2 13.92 -0.48 5.90
N MET A 3 14.69 -0.93 6.90
CA MET A 3 16.04 -0.37 7.15
C MET A 3 17.01 -0.62 5.98
N LEU A 4 16.94 -1.77 5.30
CA LEU A 4 17.80 -2.03 4.13
C LEU A 4 17.50 -1.08 2.99
N TRP A 5 16.21 -0.80 2.77
CA TRP A 5 15.73 0.12 1.74
C TRP A 5 16.13 1.56 2.03
N ALA A 6 16.04 1.97 3.29
CA ALA A 6 16.52 3.28 3.73
C ALA A 6 18.01 3.42 3.41
N TRP A 7 18.83 2.43 3.76
CA TRP A 7 20.26 2.44 3.43
C TRP A 7 20.55 2.32 1.93
N ALA A 8 19.70 1.66 1.15
CA ALA A 8 19.84 1.55 -0.30
C ALA A 8 19.63 2.89 -1.03
N GLY A 9 18.75 3.74 -0.48
CA GLY A 9 18.46 5.07 -1.05
C GLY A 9 19.60 6.08 -0.87
N VAL A 10 20.52 5.86 0.09
CA VAL A 10 21.72 6.68 0.27
C VAL A 10 22.64 6.61 -0.95
N PRO A 11 23.25 5.45 -1.32
CA PRO A 11 24.12 5.34 -2.48
C PRO A 11 23.38 5.63 -3.79
N LEU A 12 22.08 5.29 -3.90
CA LEU A 12 21.27 5.62 -5.07
C LEU A 12 21.15 7.13 -5.25
N GLY A 13 20.85 7.86 -4.18
CA GLY A 13 20.74 9.31 -4.20
C GLY A 13 22.08 9.98 -4.50
N VAL A 14 23.19 9.45 -3.95
CA VAL A 14 24.54 9.94 -4.29
C VAL A 14 24.81 9.74 -5.78
N TYR A 15 24.57 8.55 -6.31
CA TYR A 15 24.76 8.23 -7.74
C TYR A 15 23.92 9.17 -8.62
N ASN A 16 22.64 9.35 -8.30
CA ASN A 16 21.74 10.18 -9.12
C ASN A 16 22.09 11.68 -9.10
N ILE A 17 22.60 12.18 -7.97
CA ILE A 17 23.06 13.56 -7.85
C ILE A 17 24.41 13.74 -8.58
N ALA A 18 25.35 12.81 -8.39
CA ALA A 18 26.68 12.86 -8.98
C ALA A 18 26.67 12.70 -10.51
N GLU A 19 25.79 11.86 -11.07
CA GLU A 19 25.58 11.74 -12.53
C GLU A 19 24.72 12.86 -13.12
N GLY A 20 24.18 13.73 -12.27
CA GLY A 20 23.48 14.91 -12.73
C GLY A 20 22.12 14.62 -13.36
N TYR A 21 21.49 13.48 -13.05
CA TYR A 21 20.19 13.10 -13.61
C TYR A 21 19.07 14.13 -13.37
N ASN A 22 17.98 13.98 -14.12
CA ASN A 22 16.76 14.79 -13.97
C ASN A 22 16.31 14.91 -12.51
N ILE A 23 15.73 16.05 -12.15
CA ILE A 23 15.32 16.33 -10.76
C ILE A 23 14.40 15.23 -10.19
N ALA A 24 13.54 14.64 -11.02
CA ALA A 24 12.69 13.51 -10.64
C ALA A 24 13.51 12.29 -10.14
N LEU A 25 14.56 11.92 -10.87
CA LEU A 25 15.45 10.81 -10.52
C LEU A 25 16.27 11.11 -9.25
N ARG A 26 16.56 12.38 -8.95
CA ARG A 26 17.24 12.77 -7.70
C ARG A 26 16.31 12.69 -6.49
N ILE A 27 15.04 13.01 -6.67
CA ILE A 27 14.04 13.04 -5.59
C ILE A 27 13.55 11.63 -5.24
N GLN A 28 13.42 10.73 -6.22
CA GLN A 28 12.89 9.37 -5.99
C GLN A 28 13.60 8.59 -4.87
N PRO A 29 14.94 8.49 -4.84
CA PRO A 29 15.66 7.81 -3.76
C PRO A 29 15.49 8.46 -2.39
N GLN A 30 15.27 9.78 -2.36
CA GLN A 30 15.05 10.52 -1.12
C GLN A 30 13.68 10.18 -0.54
N ILE A 31 12.66 10.15 -1.40
CA ILE A 31 11.31 9.71 -1.01
C ILE A 31 11.36 8.26 -0.51
N LEU A 32 12.02 7.36 -1.23
CA LEU A 32 12.19 5.96 -0.83
C LEU A 32 12.84 5.85 0.55
N THR A 33 13.91 6.61 0.79
CA THR A 33 14.64 6.61 2.06
C THR A 33 13.77 7.09 3.21
N ILE A 34 13.08 8.22 3.03
CA ILE A 34 12.22 8.81 4.05
C ILE A 34 11.03 7.90 4.37
N LEU A 35 10.33 7.42 3.34
CA LEU A 35 9.19 6.51 3.53
C LEU A 35 9.62 5.20 4.20
N SER A 36 10.79 4.67 3.84
CA SER A 36 11.35 3.48 4.49
C SER A 36 11.69 3.74 5.97
N LEU A 37 12.26 4.90 6.29
CA LEU A 37 12.58 5.25 7.68
C LEU A 37 11.32 5.50 8.53
N VAL A 38 10.32 6.17 7.94
CA VAL A 38 9.01 6.43 8.58
C VAL A 38 8.28 5.11 8.84
N THR A 39 8.19 4.23 7.83
CA THR A 39 7.54 2.92 8.00
C THR A 39 8.28 2.06 9.00
N TRP A 40 9.61 2.08 9.00
CA TRP A 40 10.41 1.37 10.01
C TRP A 40 10.07 1.82 11.42
N ILE A 41 10.00 3.12 11.70
CA ILE A 41 9.66 3.59 13.04
C ILE A 41 8.18 3.37 13.39
N GLN A 42 7.30 3.43 12.40
CA GLN A 42 5.88 3.10 12.60
C GLN A 42 5.70 1.68 13.09
N CYS A 43 6.47 0.71 12.57
CA CYS A 43 6.47 -0.66 13.10
C CYS A 43 6.80 -0.68 14.61
N TYR A 44 7.80 0.07 15.06
CA TYR A 44 8.13 0.15 16.50
C TYR A 44 7.06 0.88 17.33
N TYR A 45 6.44 1.92 16.77
CA TYR A 45 5.36 2.65 17.42
C TYR A 45 4.14 1.74 17.65
N TYR A 46 3.69 1.04 16.61
CA TYR A 46 2.47 0.22 16.66
C TYR A 46 2.68 -1.15 17.31
N GLU A 47 3.77 -1.87 17.03
CA GLU A 47 3.97 -3.22 17.59
C GLU A 47 4.51 -3.19 19.02
N LYS A 48 5.36 -2.20 19.33
CA LYS A 48 6.08 -2.12 20.61
C LYS A 48 5.53 -1.05 21.55
N SER A 49 4.45 -0.36 21.18
CA SER A 49 3.80 0.71 21.97
C SER A 49 4.75 1.85 22.39
N TRP A 50 5.76 2.14 21.56
CA TRP A 50 6.68 3.24 21.85
C TRP A 50 5.96 4.59 21.78
N SER A 51 6.34 5.56 22.62
CA SER A 51 5.81 6.91 22.49
C SER A 51 6.35 7.59 21.23
N VAL A 52 5.57 8.53 20.66
CA VAL A 52 5.97 9.32 19.48
C VAL A 52 7.31 10.03 19.72
N VAL A 53 7.52 10.53 20.95
CA VAL A 53 8.76 11.22 21.34
C VAL A 53 9.97 10.29 21.31
N ARG A 54 9.85 9.06 21.84
CA ARG A 54 10.95 8.07 21.78
C ARG A 54 11.25 7.65 20.35
N SER A 55 10.21 7.49 19.55
CA SER A 55 10.31 7.15 18.14
C SER A 55 11.05 8.24 17.36
N LEU A 56 10.68 9.49 17.59
CA LEU A 56 11.31 10.65 16.95
C LEU A 56 12.76 10.86 17.41
N ALA A 57 13.04 10.62 18.70
CA ALA A 57 14.39 10.69 19.26
C ALA A 57 15.36 9.67 18.64
N VAL A 58 14.87 8.57 18.06
CA VAL A 58 15.69 7.59 17.35
C VAL A 58 15.77 7.90 15.85
N VAL A 59 14.65 8.29 15.24
CA VAL A 59 14.59 8.54 13.79
C VAL A 59 15.38 9.77 13.38
N ILE A 60 15.29 10.87 14.14
CA ILE A 60 15.98 12.12 13.76
C ILE A 60 17.51 11.90 13.69
N PRO A 61 18.19 11.33 14.71
CA PRO A 61 19.62 11.07 14.60
C PRO A 61 20.00 10.15 13.45
N VAL A 62 19.21 9.11 13.20
CA VAL A 62 19.47 8.19 12.08
C VAL A 62 19.30 8.90 10.73
N ALA A 63 18.24 9.70 10.56
CA ALA A 63 18.02 10.50 9.37
C ALA A 63 19.16 11.52 9.14
N CYS A 64 19.58 12.22 10.20
CA CYS A 64 20.69 13.17 10.15
C CYS A 64 22.00 12.46 9.79
N LEU A 65 22.27 11.28 10.35
CA LEU A 65 23.45 10.49 10.04
C LEU A 65 23.45 10.07 8.57
N MET A 66 22.32 9.55 8.07
CA MET A 66 22.19 9.11 6.68
C MET A 66 22.33 10.29 5.71
N GLY A 67 21.69 11.41 6.00
CA GLY A 67 21.81 12.65 5.21
C GLY A 67 23.22 13.23 5.23
N GLY A 68 23.90 13.18 6.39
CA GLY A 68 25.29 13.60 6.52
C GLY A 68 26.26 12.71 5.74
N ILE A 69 26.08 11.38 5.81
CA ILE A 69 26.85 10.42 5.01
C ILE A 69 26.60 10.66 3.52
N GLN A 70 25.35 10.84 3.10
CA GLN A 70 25.00 11.12 1.72
C GLN A 70 25.68 12.41 1.23
N ALA A 71 25.57 13.50 1.99
CA ALA A 71 26.20 14.77 1.64
C ALA A 71 27.73 14.63 1.54
N GLY A 72 28.38 13.96 2.49
CA GLY A 72 29.82 13.70 2.47
C GLY A 72 30.25 12.87 1.25
N LEU A 73 29.47 11.83 0.91
CA LEU A 73 29.72 11.00 -0.27
C LEU A 73 29.53 11.78 -1.59
N ILE A 74 28.56 12.68 -1.66
CA ILE A 74 28.37 13.55 -2.84
C ILE A 74 29.63 14.39 -3.06
N PHE A 75 30.12 15.09 -2.04
CA PHE A 75 31.35 15.88 -2.15
C PHE A 75 32.57 15.01 -2.52
N ALA A 76 32.68 13.82 -1.93
CA ALA A 76 33.78 12.91 -2.22
C ALA A 76 33.76 12.42 -3.68
N ILE A 77 32.59 12.07 -4.22
CA ILE A 77 32.46 11.61 -5.61
C ILE A 77 32.60 12.76 -6.60
N GLU A 78 32.08 13.94 -6.26
CA GLU A 78 32.26 15.13 -7.09
C GLU A 78 33.75 15.50 -7.22
N HIS A 79 34.50 15.43 -6.12
CA HIS A 79 35.94 15.59 -6.15
C HIS A 79 36.64 14.50 -6.96
N ALA A 80 36.27 13.22 -6.78
CA ALA A 80 36.85 12.12 -7.56
C ALA A 80 36.56 12.22 -9.07
N LYS A 81 35.37 12.74 -9.45
CA LYS A 81 35.01 13.01 -10.84
C LYS A 81 35.82 14.15 -11.44
N ALA A 82 36.13 15.19 -10.65
CA ALA A 82 37.00 16.28 -11.09
C ALA A 82 38.42 15.78 -11.44
N GLU A 83 38.90 14.77 -10.72
CA GLU A 83 40.17 14.07 -11.00
C GLU A 83 40.06 13.01 -12.13
N GLY A 84 38.87 12.85 -12.74
CA GLY A 84 38.63 11.90 -13.84
C GLY A 84 38.36 10.45 -13.40
N LEU A 85 38.20 10.17 -12.11
CA LEU A 85 37.88 8.84 -11.60
C LEU A 85 36.36 8.59 -11.62
N HIS A 86 35.91 7.67 -12.48
CA HIS A 86 34.51 7.27 -12.61
C HIS A 86 34.12 6.06 -11.74
N TRP A 87 35.10 5.29 -11.24
CA TRP A 87 34.85 4.05 -10.48
C TRP A 87 34.02 4.24 -9.19
N PRO A 88 34.15 5.34 -8.42
CA PRO A 88 33.32 5.58 -7.24
C PRO A 88 31.82 5.67 -7.55
N SER A 89 31.45 6.24 -8.70
CA SER A 89 30.05 6.33 -9.13
C SER A 89 29.48 4.94 -9.43
N ILE A 90 30.27 4.10 -10.12
CA ILE A 90 29.90 2.70 -10.40
C ILE A 90 29.72 1.91 -9.12
N LEU A 91 30.60 2.10 -8.13
CA LEU A 91 30.47 1.47 -6.83
C LEU A 91 29.14 1.83 -6.14
N MET A 92 28.73 3.11 -6.17
CA MET A 92 27.47 3.53 -5.56
C MET A 92 26.27 2.93 -6.30
N ALA A 93 26.32 2.89 -7.63
CA ALA A 93 25.32 2.22 -8.45
C ALA A 93 25.17 0.73 -8.08
N VAL A 94 26.28 -0.01 -8.01
CA VAL A 94 26.27 -1.44 -7.67
C VAL A 94 25.85 -1.67 -6.22
N ALA A 95 26.33 -0.85 -5.28
CA ALA A 95 25.94 -0.93 -3.87
C ALA A 95 24.44 -0.67 -3.70
N SER A 96 23.89 0.29 -4.43
CA SER A 96 22.45 0.54 -4.43
C SER A 96 21.65 -0.63 -4.97
N ALA A 97 21.96 -1.09 -6.19
CA ALA A 97 21.25 -2.20 -6.84
C ALA A 97 21.28 -3.48 -5.99
N THR A 98 22.42 -3.78 -5.35
CA THR A 98 22.54 -4.94 -4.46
C THR A 98 21.71 -4.80 -3.19
N LEU A 99 21.66 -3.61 -2.58
CA LEU A 99 20.85 -3.36 -1.38
C LEU A 99 19.34 -3.35 -1.68
N LEU A 100 18.93 -2.79 -2.82
CA LEU A 100 17.55 -2.83 -3.30
C LEU A 100 17.13 -4.26 -3.60
N ALA A 101 17.90 -5.00 -4.40
CA ALA A 101 17.65 -6.41 -4.68
C ALA A 101 17.59 -7.27 -3.39
N ALA A 102 18.46 -7.03 -2.41
CA ALA A 102 18.40 -7.71 -1.11
C ALA A 102 17.13 -7.35 -0.32
N GLY A 103 16.67 -6.10 -0.44
CA GLY A 103 15.40 -5.64 0.10
C GLY A 103 14.21 -6.38 -0.53
N VAL A 104 14.20 -6.49 -1.85
CA VAL A 104 13.18 -7.16 -2.65
C VAL A 104 13.18 -8.67 -2.45
N MET A 105 14.36 -9.29 -2.31
CA MET A 105 14.51 -10.73 -2.05
C MET A 105 13.75 -11.19 -0.80
N ARG A 106 13.66 -10.34 0.23
CA ARG A 106 12.84 -10.65 1.41
C ARG A 106 11.35 -10.80 1.07
N HIS A 107 10.82 -10.03 0.13
CA HIS A 107 9.44 -10.20 -0.33
C HIS A 107 9.22 -11.51 -1.07
N TYR A 108 10.17 -11.91 -1.93
CA TYR A 108 10.13 -13.22 -2.59
C TYR A 108 10.13 -14.37 -1.59
N TRP A 109 11.00 -14.30 -0.58
CA TRP A 109 11.07 -15.29 0.48
C TRP A 109 9.75 -15.37 1.27
N ASP A 110 9.17 -14.22 1.60
CA ASP A 110 7.93 -14.14 2.38
C ASP A 110 6.74 -14.75 1.62
N ILE A 111 6.62 -14.46 0.32
CA ILE A 111 5.62 -15.06 -0.59
C ILE A 111 5.82 -16.58 -0.68
N TYR A 112 7.08 -17.03 -0.80
CA TYR A 112 7.41 -18.44 -0.93
C TYR A 112 7.06 -19.24 0.34
N VAL A 113 7.37 -18.70 1.52
CA VAL A 113 7.15 -19.37 2.80
C VAL A 113 5.68 -19.32 3.24
N HIS A 114 5.03 -18.16 3.18
CA HIS A 114 3.72 -17.99 3.79
C HIS A 114 2.55 -18.44 2.89
N ARG A 115 2.79 -18.74 1.60
CA ARG A 115 1.81 -19.28 0.62
C ARG A 115 0.46 -18.53 0.58
N THR A 116 0.39 -17.35 1.19
CA THR A 116 -0.81 -16.55 1.40
C THR A 116 -0.40 -15.09 1.40
N VAL A 117 -1.13 -14.26 0.65
CA VAL A 117 -0.74 -12.88 0.35
C VAL A 117 -1.17 -11.91 1.47
N ARG A 118 -0.97 -12.30 2.74
CA ARG A 118 -1.31 -11.46 3.88
C ARG A 118 -0.07 -10.72 4.38
N GLY A 119 0.25 -9.58 3.76
CA GLY A 119 1.27 -8.67 4.30
C GLY A 119 1.87 -7.68 3.33
N ILE A 120 1.84 -7.95 2.03
CA ILE A 120 2.42 -7.06 1.01
C ILE A 120 1.31 -6.23 0.36
N SER A 121 1.37 -4.91 0.52
CA SER A 121 0.45 -3.99 -0.17
C SER A 121 0.76 -3.98 -1.66
N PHE A 122 -0.07 -4.64 -2.47
CA PHE A 122 0.04 -4.61 -3.94
C PHE A 122 0.12 -3.20 -4.51
N ILE A 123 -0.49 -2.22 -3.82
CA ILE A 123 -0.43 -0.81 -4.20
C ILE A 123 1.00 -0.27 -4.03
N PHE A 124 1.70 -0.62 -2.96
CA PHE A 124 3.08 -0.20 -2.73
C PHE A 124 4.02 -0.80 -3.79
N VAL A 125 3.89 -2.10 -4.06
CA VAL A 125 4.60 -2.81 -5.13
C VAL A 125 4.37 -2.14 -6.49
N GLY A 126 3.12 -1.77 -6.78
CA GLY A 126 2.76 -1.09 -8.03
C GLY A 126 3.35 0.31 -8.13
N ILE A 127 3.35 1.09 -7.04
CA ILE A 127 3.95 2.43 -7.02
C ILE A 127 5.45 2.35 -7.25
N ASP A 128 6.14 1.38 -6.65
CA ASP A 128 7.59 1.22 -6.83
C ASP A 128 7.93 0.79 -8.27
N ALA A 129 7.19 -0.19 -8.82
CA ALA A 129 7.31 -0.61 -10.22
C ALA A 129 7.05 0.55 -11.21
N LEU A 130 6.07 1.42 -10.92
CA LEU A 130 5.80 2.61 -11.72
C LEU A 130 6.93 3.63 -11.60
N GLY A 131 7.50 3.81 -10.41
CA GLY A 131 8.66 4.67 -10.18
C GLY A 131 9.86 4.23 -11.03
N ASP A 132 10.15 2.93 -11.08
CA ASP A 132 11.22 2.38 -11.90
C ASP A 132 10.93 2.49 -13.39
N LEU A 133 9.68 2.26 -13.81
CA LEU A 133 9.27 2.44 -15.21
C LEU A 133 9.45 3.89 -15.66
N PHE A 134 8.99 4.87 -14.87
CA PHE A 134 9.16 6.28 -15.20
C PHE A 134 10.63 6.72 -15.14
N SER A 135 11.41 6.15 -14.23
CA SER A 135 12.86 6.37 -14.15
C SER A 135 13.57 5.85 -15.39
N LEU A 136 13.23 4.64 -15.84
CA LEU A 136 13.79 4.03 -17.04
C LEU A 136 13.46 4.86 -18.30
N VAL A 137 12.19 5.28 -18.44
CA VAL A 137 11.77 6.18 -19.52
C VAL A 137 12.57 7.48 -19.47
N SER A 138 12.71 8.09 -18.29
CA SER A 138 13.49 9.33 -18.11
C SER A 138 14.96 9.19 -18.53
N VAL A 139 15.59 8.04 -18.28
CA VAL A 139 16.97 7.76 -18.71
C VAL A 139 17.06 7.54 -20.22
N VAL A 140 16.12 6.81 -20.82
CA VAL A 140 16.11 6.54 -22.28
C VAL A 140 15.90 7.83 -23.09
N PHE A 141 15.12 8.77 -22.58
CA PHE A 141 14.85 10.05 -23.25
C PHE A 141 15.93 11.12 -22.99
N GLN A 142 16.98 10.83 -22.22
CA GLN A 142 18.08 11.77 -22.04
C GLN A 142 18.97 11.86 -23.29
N PRO A 143 19.55 13.04 -23.59
CA PRO A 143 20.45 13.23 -24.73
C PRO A 143 21.72 12.36 -24.66
N ARG A 144 22.11 11.91 -23.47
CA ARG A 144 23.18 10.95 -23.24
C ARG A 144 22.59 9.71 -22.59
N LEU A 145 22.71 8.58 -23.26
CA LEU A 145 22.27 7.30 -22.73
C LEU A 145 23.27 6.83 -21.67
N ASP A 146 22.84 6.80 -20.40
CA ASP A 146 23.60 6.18 -19.32
C ASP A 146 23.17 4.71 -19.17
N ILE A 147 24.10 3.82 -19.51
CA ILE A 147 23.91 2.37 -19.45
C ILE A 147 23.78 1.91 -17.99
N LEU A 148 24.48 2.56 -17.04
CA LEU A 148 24.41 2.20 -15.63
C LEU A 148 23.01 2.47 -15.08
N GLY A 149 22.44 3.65 -15.36
CA GLY A 149 21.07 3.96 -14.98
C GLY A 149 20.06 3.00 -15.60
N LEU A 150 20.22 2.69 -16.89
CA LEU A 150 19.36 1.75 -17.59
C LEU A 150 19.38 0.35 -16.94
N VAL A 151 20.56 -0.13 -16.56
CA VAL A 151 20.71 -1.44 -15.91
C VAL A 151 20.10 -1.44 -14.51
N ILE A 152 20.36 -0.41 -13.70
CA ILE A 152 19.82 -0.33 -12.33
C ILE A 152 18.29 -0.30 -12.36
N TYR A 153 17.69 0.68 -13.03
CA TYR A 153 16.23 0.81 -13.07
C TYR A 153 15.56 -0.35 -13.83
N GLY A 154 16.24 -0.89 -14.86
CA GLY A 154 15.73 -2.04 -15.61
C GLY A 154 15.69 -3.31 -14.77
N THR A 155 16.74 -3.57 -13.98
CA THR A 155 16.78 -4.75 -13.10
C THR A 155 15.77 -4.63 -11.96
N GLU A 156 15.63 -3.46 -11.34
CA GLU A 156 14.60 -3.20 -10.33
C GLU A 156 13.19 -3.38 -10.89
N LEU A 157 12.89 -2.81 -12.07
CA LEU A 157 11.60 -2.98 -12.73
C LEU A 157 11.27 -4.46 -12.97
N VAL A 158 12.25 -5.26 -13.44
CA VAL A 158 12.06 -6.71 -13.65
C VAL A 158 11.78 -7.42 -12.33
N LEU A 159 12.51 -7.09 -11.27
CA LEU A 159 12.30 -7.67 -9.94
C LEU A 159 10.88 -7.35 -9.42
N TRP A 160 10.42 -6.11 -9.60
CA TRP A 160 9.08 -5.67 -9.20
C TRP A 160 7.96 -6.33 -10.00
N ILE A 161 8.11 -6.39 -11.32
CA ILE A 161 7.16 -7.11 -12.19
C ILE A 161 7.09 -8.58 -11.77
N GLY A 162 8.22 -9.21 -11.46
CA GLY A 162 8.25 -10.60 -10.99
C GLY A 162 7.46 -10.79 -9.68
N ILE A 163 7.56 -9.86 -8.71
CA ILE A 163 6.76 -9.89 -7.49
C ILE A 163 5.28 -9.71 -7.81
N PHE A 164 4.97 -8.74 -8.66
CA PHE A 164 3.59 -8.44 -9.04
C PHE A 164 2.92 -9.65 -9.70
N VAL A 165 3.63 -10.31 -10.64
CA VAL A 165 3.16 -11.53 -11.30
C VAL A 165 3.02 -12.69 -10.32
N CYS A 166 4.01 -12.92 -9.45
CA CYS A 166 3.92 -13.96 -8.42
C CYS A 166 2.73 -13.72 -7.49
N GLY A 167 2.58 -12.50 -6.98
CA GLY A 167 1.50 -12.13 -6.08
C GLY A 167 0.12 -12.18 -6.74
N ALA A 168 0.01 -11.76 -8.00
CA ALA A 168 -1.21 -11.92 -8.79
C ALA A 168 -1.56 -13.40 -8.96
N TYR A 169 -0.60 -14.25 -9.35
CA TYR A 169 -0.81 -15.69 -9.53
C TYR A 169 -1.37 -16.36 -8.27
N TYR A 170 -0.84 -16.03 -7.08
CA TYR A 170 -1.33 -16.58 -5.82
C TYR A 170 -2.65 -15.97 -5.33
N ASN A 171 -3.00 -14.73 -5.72
CA ASN A 171 -4.24 -14.05 -5.31
C ASN A 171 -5.42 -14.24 -6.30
N LEU A 172 -5.14 -14.63 -7.54
CA LEU A 172 -6.16 -14.96 -8.54
C LEU A 172 -7.15 -16.05 -8.06
N PRO A 173 -6.73 -17.20 -7.49
CA PRO A 173 -7.69 -18.22 -7.05
C PRO A 173 -8.60 -17.76 -5.91
N THR A 174 -8.11 -16.91 -4.99
CA THR A 174 -8.92 -16.34 -3.90
C THR A 174 -9.90 -15.29 -4.42
N TRP A 175 -9.49 -14.47 -5.38
CA TRP A 175 -10.37 -13.51 -6.05
C TRP A 175 -11.45 -14.19 -6.90
N TYR A 176 -11.08 -15.21 -7.68
CA TYR A 176 -12.05 -16.03 -8.43
C TYR A 176 -13.03 -16.75 -7.51
N ALA A 177 -12.58 -17.29 -6.37
CA ALA A 177 -13.46 -17.92 -5.39
C ALA A 177 -14.40 -16.91 -4.71
N ALA A 178 -13.94 -15.69 -4.42
CA ALA A 178 -14.77 -14.62 -3.87
C ALA A 178 -15.82 -14.14 -4.88
N LYS A 179 -15.43 -13.92 -6.14
CA LYS A 179 -16.32 -13.50 -7.22
C LYS A 179 -17.37 -14.56 -7.54
N LYS A 180 -16.98 -15.84 -7.53
CA LYS A 180 -17.89 -16.98 -7.67
C LYS A 180 -18.86 -17.09 -6.49
N LYS A 181 -18.46 -16.69 -5.28
CA LYS A 181 -19.34 -16.66 -4.10
C LYS A 181 -20.34 -15.50 -4.18
N GLU A 182 -19.91 -14.35 -4.69
CA GLU A 182 -20.75 -13.17 -4.95
C GLU A 182 -21.81 -13.44 -6.05
N GLU A 183 -21.40 -14.08 -7.15
CA GLU A 183 -22.30 -14.56 -8.22
C GLU A 183 -23.29 -15.62 -7.71
N ARG A 184 -22.87 -16.51 -6.79
CA ARG A 184 -23.77 -17.51 -6.19
C ARG A 184 -24.73 -16.93 -5.15
N SER A 185 -24.39 -15.80 -4.54
CA SER A 185 -25.26 -15.08 -3.60
C SER A 185 -26.23 -14.12 -4.26
N ASN A 186 -26.10 -13.88 -5.57
CA ASN A 186 -27.08 -13.13 -6.35
C ASN A 186 -27.73 -14.06 -7.40
N PRO A 187 -28.60 -15.01 -7.00
CA PRO A 187 -29.36 -15.78 -7.96
C PRO A 187 -30.29 -14.80 -8.70
N GLY A 188 -30.07 -14.67 -10.00
CA GLY A 188 -30.89 -13.84 -10.87
C GLY A 188 -32.37 -14.14 -10.67
N VAL A 189 -33.13 -13.10 -10.33
CA VAL A 189 -34.58 -13.08 -10.50
C VAL A 189 -34.82 -13.23 -12.00
N SER A 190 -35.16 -14.47 -12.40
CA SER A 190 -35.65 -14.75 -13.75
C SER A 190 -37.08 -14.23 -13.88
N GLU A 191 -37.29 -13.58 -15.02
CA GLU A 191 -38.50 -12.97 -15.58
C GLU A 191 -39.87 -13.45 -15.07
N SER A 192 -40.68 -12.48 -14.65
CA SER A 192 -42.13 -12.48 -14.87
C SER A 192 -42.64 -11.03 -14.92
N ASP A 193 -42.84 -10.57 -16.15
CA ASP A 193 -43.93 -9.71 -16.63
C ASP A 193 -44.29 -8.38 -15.94
N GLY A 194 -44.24 -7.29 -16.71
CA GLY A 194 -45.15 -6.14 -16.60
C GLY A 194 -44.76 -4.94 -15.73
N GLY A 195 -44.47 -3.81 -16.39
CA GLY A 195 -44.86 -2.48 -15.89
C GLY A 195 -43.76 -1.60 -15.27
N ALA A 196 -43.41 -0.54 -15.99
CA ALA A 196 -42.51 0.52 -15.57
C ALA A 196 -42.99 1.26 -14.31
N VAL A 197 -42.13 1.41 -13.29
CA VAL A 197 -41.94 2.66 -12.54
C VAL A 197 -40.53 2.68 -11.94
N VAL A 198 -39.72 3.68 -12.33
CA VAL A 198 -38.47 4.04 -11.66
C VAL A 198 -38.81 4.60 -10.28
N ALA A 199 -38.39 3.93 -9.21
CA ALA A 199 -38.39 4.48 -7.87
C ALA A 199 -37.07 4.11 -7.17
N SER A 200 -36.21 5.10 -6.98
CA SER A 200 -35.08 5.05 -6.06
C SER A 200 -35.56 4.63 -4.67
N GLY A 201 -35.11 3.47 -4.21
CA GLY A 201 -35.36 2.96 -2.87
C GLY A 201 -34.05 2.50 -2.24
N ILE A 202 -33.54 3.30 -1.30
CA ILE A 202 -32.45 2.94 -0.38
C ILE A 202 -32.94 1.75 0.47
N ALA A 203 -32.36 0.56 0.28
CA ALA A 203 -32.61 -0.61 1.12
C ALA A 203 -31.47 -0.80 2.11
N LEU A 204 -31.66 -0.25 3.32
CA LEU A 204 -30.77 -0.41 4.46
C LEU A 204 -30.96 -1.82 5.05
N HIS A 205 -30.09 -2.77 4.69
CA HIS A 205 -30.17 -4.13 5.23
C HIS A 205 -29.62 -4.15 6.67
N GLY A 206 -30.51 -4.41 7.65
CA GLY A 206 -30.19 -4.50 9.06
C GLY A 206 -29.29 -5.70 9.37
N LEU A 207 -28.09 -5.42 9.87
CA LEU A 207 -27.22 -6.39 10.54
C LEU A 207 -27.51 -6.35 12.04
N PRO A 208 -27.51 -7.50 12.74
CA PRO A 208 -27.70 -7.52 14.19
C PRO A 208 -26.54 -6.79 14.88
N SER A 209 -26.90 -5.73 15.60
CA SER A 209 -26.02 -4.79 16.28
C SER A 209 -25.19 -5.47 17.37
N SER A 210 -23.87 -5.49 17.19
CA SER A 210 -22.90 -5.82 18.23
C SER A 210 -23.01 -4.81 19.38
N THR A 211 -23.01 -5.38 20.59
CA THR A 211 -22.77 -4.79 21.90
C THR A 211 -21.98 -3.46 21.86
N SER A 212 -22.70 -2.35 21.99
CA SER A 212 -22.15 -1.02 22.25
C SER A 212 -22.65 -0.55 23.61
N VAL A 213 -21.72 -0.35 24.54
CA VAL A 213 -21.90 0.00 25.97
C VAL A 213 -22.20 1.50 26.15
N PHE A 214 -22.86 2.13 25.18
CA PHE A 214 -23.35 3.50 25.31
C PHE A 214 -24.83 3.57 24.91
N ARG A 215 -25.71 3.54 25.91
CA ARG A 215 -27.13 3.86 25.73
C ARG A 215 -27.28 5.36 25.54
N THR A 216 -27.66 5.79 24.35
CA THR A 216 -28.15 7.15 24.11
C THR A 216 -29.67 7.20 24.33
N PRO A 217 -30.20 8.22 25.02
CA PRO A 217 -31.62 8.32 25.40
C PRO A 217 -32.61 8.37 24.21
N SER A 218 -32.12 8.58 22.99
CA SER A 218 -32.93 8.63 21.77
C SER A 218 -33.51 7.27 21.36
N GLY A 219 -32.93 6.15 21.80
CA GLY A 219 -33.37 4.80 21.40
C GLY A 219 -34.60 4.28 22.16
N GLU A 220 -34.86 4.77 23.37
CA GLU A 220 -35.98 4.28 24.19
C GLU A 220 -37.34 4.83 23.74
N ILE A 221 -37.35 6.03 23.16
CA ILE A 221 -38.57 6.67 22.65
C ILE A 221 -39.09 5.96 21.40
N GLU A 222 -38.19 5.54 20.50
CA GLU A 222 -38.55 4.80 19.28
C GLU A 222 -39.10 3.40 19.62
N ALA A 223 -38.49 2.71 20.60
CA ALA A 223 -38.94 1.39 21.05
C ALA A 223 -40.25 1.42 21.86
N ALA A 224 -40.54 2.53 22.55
CA ALA A 224 -41.83 2.74 23.22
C ALA A 224 -42.95 3.03 22.20
N ARG A 225 -42.64 3.80 21.14
CA ARG A 225 -43.58 4.11 20.05
C ARG A 225 -43.94 2.86 19.23
N GLN A 226 -42.97 1.98 18.95
CA GLN A 226 -43.25 0.72 18.24
C GLN A 226 -44.14 -0.24 19.06
N ARG A 227 -44.01 -0.27 20.39
CA ARG A 227 -44.85 -1.09 21.27
C ARG A 227 -46.30 -0.62 21.37
N SER A 228 -46.58 0.68 21.25
CA SER A 228 -47.96 1.18 21.28
C SER A 228 -48.73 0.86 19.98
N VAL A 229 -48.03 0.84 18.83
CA VAL A 229 -48.64 0.54 17.53
C VAL A 229 -48.98 -0.95 17.38
N SER A 230 -48.19 -1.85 17.97
CA SER A 230 -48.50 -3.29 17.97
C SER A 230 -49.73 -3.65 18.83
N SER A 231 -50.02 -2.90 19.89
CA SER A 231 -51.17 -3.16 20.78
C SER A 231 -52.52 -2.86 20.11
N VAL A 232 -52.57 -1.85 19.24
CA VAL A 232 -53.81 -1.45 18.54
C VAL A 232 -54.22 -2.47 17.46
N ARG A 233 -53.26 -3.19 16.88
CA ARG A 233 -53.54 -4.14 15.79
C ARG A 233 -54.09 -5.49 16.27
N SER A 234 -53.87 -5.86 17.54
CA SER A 234 -54.39 -7.07 18.17
C SER A 234 -55.83 -6.96 18.70
N ALA A 235 -56.37 -5.75 18.88
CA ALA A 235 -57.74 -5.55 19.39
C ALA A 235 -58.83 -5.52 18.30
N GLY A 236 -58.47 -5.55 17.02
CA GLY A 236 -59.40 -5.37 15.89
C GLY A 236 -59.94 -6.65 15.24
N LEU A 237 -59.61 -7.85 15.74
CA LEU A 237 -59.93 -9.13 15.08
C LEU A 237 -60.91 -10.05 15.85
N GLU A 238 -61.51 -9.61 16.96
CA GLU A 238 -62.44 -10.43 17.77
C GLU A 238 -63.95 -10.15 17.57
N HIS A 239 -64.37 -9.44 16.52
CA HIS A 239 -65.81 -9.20 16.26
C HIS A 239 -66.26 -9.58 14.85
N LEU A 240 -66.58 -10.86 14.66
CA LEU A 240 -67.57 -11.31 13.68
C LEU A 240 -68.51 -12.35 14.33
N PRO A 241 -69.82 -12.05 14.49
CA PRO A 241 -70.78 -12.98 15.09
C PRO A 241 -71.22 -14.05 14.07
N ARG A 242 -71.20 -15.33 14.50
CA ARG A 242 -71.95 -16.42 13.86
C ARG A 242 -73.45 -16.12 13.91
N ARG A 243 -74.13 -16.08 12.75
CA ARG A 243 -75.60 -16.20 12.68
C ARG A 243 -75.97 -17.60 12.19
N VAL A 244 -77.00 -18.13 12.86
CA VAL A 244 -77.86 -19.27 12.48
C VAL A 244 -78.66 -18.91 11.24
#